data_AF-U2WWG9-F1
#
_entry.id   AF-U2WWG9-F1
#
_cell.length_a   1.000
_cell.length_b   1.000
_cell.length_c   1.000
_cell.angle_alpha   90.00
_cell.angle_beta   90.00
_cell.angle_gamma   90.00
#
_symmetry.space_group_name_H-M   'P 1'
#
loop_
_entity.id
_entity.type
_entity.pdbx_description
1 polymer ?
#
loop_
_entity_poly.entity_id
_entity_poly.type
_entity_poly.pdbx_seq_one_letter_code
_entity_poly.pdbx_strand_id
1 'polypeptide(L)' 'MIAGGKLNPIKKLRGDSLFLRSDIEEKKKELEALRKKYRPYDME' A
#
# COMPACT_ATOMS: atom_id res chain seq x y z
N MET A 1 4.84 6.45 -3.44
CA MET A 1 4.03 5.39 -2.81
C MET A 1 4.54 4.93 -1.43
N ILE A 2 5.70 5.37 -0.93
CA ILE A 2 6.14 5.12 0.47
C ILE A 2 6.37 6.44 1.24
N ALA A 3 6.61 7.55 0.53
CA ALA A 3 6.87 8.87 1.09
C ALA A 3 5.69 9.54 1.85
N GLY A 4 4.47 8.99 1.76
CA GLY A 4 3.28 9.58 2.37
C GLY A 4 2.99 9.09 3.80
N GLY A 5 3.92 8.40 4.46
CA GLY A 5 3.73 7.86 5.81
C GLY A 5 2.68 6.74 5.92
N LYS A 6 2.12 6.29 4.80
CA LYS A 6 1.07 5.26 4.80
C LYS A 6 1.61 3.90 5.21
N LEU A 7 2.86 3.55 4.88
CA LEU A 7 3.50 2.29 5.26
C LEU A 7 4.68 2.60 6.19
N ASN A 8 4.59 2.15 7.44
CA ASN A 8 5.66 2.28 8.41
C ASN A 8 6.58 1.06 8.28
N PRO A 9 7.83 1.24 7.83
CA PRO A 9 8.78 0.13 7.80
C PRO A 9 9.18 -0.23 9.22
N ILE A 10 9.21 -1.52 9.49
CA ILE A 10 9.63 -2.06 10.79
C ILE A 10 11.14 -1.95 10.93
N LYS A 11 11.84 -2.09 9.81
CA LYS A 11 13.28 -1.96 9.77
C LYS A 11 13.70 -1.29 8.48
N LYS A 12 14.43 -0.19 8.62
CA LYS A 12 15.13 0.46 7.51
C LYS A 12 16.58 0.01 7.54
N LEU A 13 17.02 -0.67 6.49
CA LEU A 13 18.41 -0.91 6.14
C LEU A 13 18.89 0.23 5.21
N ARG A 14 20.20 0.30 4.94
CA ARG A 14 20.82 1.40 4.18
C ARG A 14 20.13 1.71 2.84
N GLY A 15 19.57 0.70 2.17
CA GLY A 15 18.78 0.86 0.94
C GLY A 15 17.41 0.16 0.96
N ASP A 16 17.22 -0.80 1.86
CA ASP A 16 16.02 -1.64 1.89
C ASP A 16 15.12 -1.28 3.08
N SER A 17 13.81 -1.27 2.86
CA SER A 17 12.82 -1.13 3.92
C SER A 17 12.06 -2.44 4.06
N LEU A 18 12.12 -3.05 5.24
CA LEU A 18 11.36 -4.25 5.58
C LEU A 18 10.00 -3.85 6.15
N PHE A 19 8.96 -4.46 5.62
CA PHE A 19 7.56 -4.27 6.00
C PHE A 19 6.95 -5.60 6.40
N LEU A 20 5.90 -5.57 7.23
CA LEU A 20 5.09 -6.77 7.49
C LEU A 20 4.31 -7.13 6.23
N ARG A 21 4.26 -8.43 5.93
CA ARG A 21 3.43 -8.94 4.84
C ARG A 21 1.95 -8.64 5.06
N SER A 22 1.48 -8.77 6.30
CA SER A 22 0.10 -8.48 6.70
C SER A 22 -0.30 -7.04 6.36
N ASP A 23 0.54 -6.05 6.70
CA ASP A 23 0.28 -4.63 6.42
C ASP A 23 0.20 -4.32 4.93
N ILE A 24 1.00 -5.02 4.10
CA ILE A 24 0.95 -4.88 2.64
C ILE A 24 -0.36 -5.46 2.09
N GLU A 25 -0.75 -6.64 2.55
CA GLU A 25 -1.97 -7.31 2.10
C GLU A 25 -3.23 -6.54 2.48
N GLU A 26 -3.29 -5.99 3.70
CA GLU A 26 -4.41 -5.16 4.16
C GLU A 26 -4.55 -3.88 3.32
N LYS A 27 -3.44 -3.16 3.10
CA LYS A 27 -3.43 -1.96 2.26
C LYS A 27 -3.77 -2.22 0.81
N LYS A 28 -3.39 -3.38 0.29
CA LYS A 28 -3.77 -3.77 -1.08
C LYS A 28 -5.28 -3.93 -1.19
N LYS A 29 -5.92 -4.59 -0.22
CA LYS A 29 -7.39 -4.73 -0.17
C LYS A 29 -8.10 -3.38 -0.06
N GLU A 30 -7.62 -2.49 0.82
CA GLU A 30 -8.15 -1.12 0.93
C GLU A 30 -8.01 -0.35 -0.39
N LEU A 31 -6.84 -0.43 -1.04
CA LEU A 31 -6.59 0.24 -2.31
C LEU A 31 -7.49 -0.27 -3.42
N GLU A 32 -7.71 -1.58 -3.52
CA GLU A 32 -8.63 -2.17 -4.50
C GLU A 32 -10.07 -1.73 -4.24
N ALA A 33 -10.53 -1.70 -2.99
CA ALA A 33 -11.85 -1.20 -2.63
C ALA A 33 -12.03 0.29 -2.97
N LEU A 34 -11.03 1.11 -2.66
CA LEU A 34 -11.03 2.55 -3.00
C LEU A 34 -10.97 2.78 -4.50
N ARG A 35 -10.21 1.98 -5.25
CA ARG A 35 -10.17 2.05 -6.71
C ARG A 35 -11.53 1.71 -7.31
N LYS A 36 -12.17 0.64 -6.85
CA LYS A 36 -13.53 0.29 -7.28
C LYS A 36 -14.54 1.39 -6.98
N LYS A 37 -14.43 2.03 -5.82
CA LYS A 37 -15.35 3.10 -5.38
C LYS A 37 -15.14 4.41 -6.14
N TYR A 38 -13.90 4.82 -6.38
CA TYR A 38 -13.58 6.17 -6.88
C TYR A 38 -13.05 6.22 -8.31
N ARG A 39 -12.70 5.06 -8.91
CA ARG A 39 -12.24 4.94 -10.30
C ARG A 39 -12.99 3.84 -11.05
N PRO A 40 -14.33 3.90 -11.12
CA PRO A 40 -15.11 2.90 -11.83
C PRO A 40 -14.81 2.86 -13.34
N TYR A 41 -14.33 3.96 -13.92
CA TYR A 41 -14.05 4.11 -15.36
C TYR A 41 -12.67 3.60 -15.81
N ASP A 42 -11.74 3.31 -14.88
CA ASP A 42 -10.41 2.75 -15.20
C ASP A 42 -10.49 1.22 -15.48
N MET A 43 -11.66 0.59 -15.39
CA MET A 43 -11.89 -0.85 -15.60
C MET A 43 -12.59 -1.18 -16.94
N GLU A 44 -12.62 -0.23 -17.88
CA GLU A 44 -13.17 -0.42 -19.24
C GLU A 44 -12.07 -0.72 -20.27
#